data_AF-A0A9E3AH06-F1
#
_entry.id   AF-A0A9E3AH06-F1
#
_cell.length_a   1.000
_cell.length_b   1.000
_cell.length_c   1.000
_cell.angle_alpha   90.00
_cell.angle_beta   90.00
_cell.angle_gamma   90.00
#
_symmetry.space_group_name_H-M   'P 1'
#
loop_
_entity.id
_entity.type
_entity.pdbx_description
1 polymer ?
#
loop_
_entity_poly.entity_id
_entity_poly.type
_entity_poly.pdbx_seq_one_letter_code
_entity_poly.pdbx_strand_id
1 'polypeptide(L)'
;MGAGPVLVSKTSANSTHSPRGESIKVALAFAAIYLVWGSTYLAIRYAVETIPPLVTAGIRHTMAGAFLLAWACARGYRPRREDWGAGIILGALFFMIGHGTLHWAEQRVASGLAALLIATEPMFILVLAWASGQQRISRVSAIGLAVGIVGVAILTGSELSAKHASLIGLAAVLLGSLAWAAGVVISPKLKLPTDALARTAVPLVCGAVMLLITAGITGEFRTLHWVAISLKSILGLGYLIVFGSIVAFTAYTWLLQRCPPTLVATHTYGNPVVAVLLGWLLASEPLTFRVALASVAILGAIVLIRRGERCTEKHAGELLPE
;
A
#
# COMPACT_ATOMS: atom_id res chain seq x y z
N MET A 1 -46.10 -26.94 22.37
CA MET A 1 -45.65 -27.56 23.64
C MET A 1 -44.31 -28.19 23.36
N GLY A 2 -43.17 -27.85 23.94
CA GLY A 2 -42.77 -26.98 25.04
C GLY A 2 -41.24 -27.14 25.11
N ALA A 3 -40.53 -26.05 25.42
CA ALA A 3 -39.09 -25.91 25.36
C ALA A 3 -38.29 -26.83 26.31
N GLY A 4 -37.01 -27.04 25.97
CA GLY A 4 -35.95 -27.50 26.87
C GLY A 4 -34.58 -27.15 26.28
N PRO A 5 -33.78 -26.27 26.92
CA PRO A 5 -32.61 -25.64 26.30
C PRO A 5 -31.35 -26.50 26.40
N VAL A 6 -30.59 -26.62 25.29
CA VAL A 6 -29.23 -27.16 25.34
C VAL A 6 -28.32 -26.06 25.88
N LEU A 7 -27.98 -26.19 27.16
CA LEU A 7 -26.99 -25.38 27.87
C LEU A 7 -25.67 -25.33 27.09
N VAL A 8 -25.37 -24.15 26.55
CA VAL A 8 -24.01 -23.79 26.12
C VAL A 8 -23.15 -23.77 27.38
N SER A 9 -22.32 -24.78 27.56
CA SER A 9 -21.29 -24.75 28.59
C SER A 9 -20.37 -23.57 28.28
N LYS A 10 -20.27 -22.63 29.22
CA LYS A 10 -19.19 -21.64 29.26
C LYS A 10 -17.86 -22.39 29.33
N THR A 11 -17.27 -22.68 28.18
CA THR A 11 -15.88 -23.08 28.11
C THR A 11 -15.07 -21.88 28.60
N SER A 12 -14.39 -22.08 29.73
CA SER A 12 -13.53 -21.10 30.36
C SER A 12 -12.66 -20.41 29.33
N ALA A 13 -12.64 -19.08 29.35
CA ALA A 13 -11.65 -18.29 28.66
C ALA A 13 -10.27 -18.68 29.22
N ASN A 14 -9.64 -19.67 28.57
CA ASN A 14 -8.27 -20.02 28.82
C ASN A 14 -7.46 -18.87 28.21
N SER A 15 -6.96 -17.97 29.07
CA SER A 15 -6.01 -16.94 28.70
C SER A 15 -4.73 -17.63 28.20
N THR A 16 -4.65 -17.88 26.90
CA THR A 16 -3.44 -18.37 26.27
C THR A 16 -2.42 -17.24 26.32
N HIS A 17 -1.51 -17.31 27.28
CA HIS A 17 -0.25 -16.58 27.22
C HIS A 17 0.41 -16.94 25.89
N SER A 18 0.38 -16.04 24.92
CA SER A 18 1.20 -16.21 23.71
C SER A 18 2.66 -16.32 24.17
N PRO A 19 3.41 -17.36 23.78
CA PRO A 19 4.81 -17.49 24.18
C PRO A 19 5.53 -16.18 23.86
N ARG A 20 6.35 -15.65 24.78
CA ARG A 20 7.04 -14.34 24.59
C ARG A 20 7.71 -14.21 23.20
N GLY A 21 8.19 -15.32 22.64
CA GLY A 21 8.78 -15.37 21.29
C GLY A 21 7.81 -15.10 20.14
N GLU A 22 6.52 -15.41 20.28
CA GLU A 22 5.50 -15.10 19.27
C GLU A 22 5.17 -13.60 19.26
N SER A 23 5.04 -12.99 20.45
CA SER A 23 4.84 -11.55 20.57
C SER A 23 5.99 -10.73 19.96
N ILE A 24 7.24 -11.18 20.14
CA ILE A 24 8.42 -10.55 19.54
C ILE A 24 8.38 -10.65 18.01
N LYS A 25 8.04 -11.82 17.45
CA LYS A 25 7.92 -12.00 15.99
C LYS A 25 6.85 -11.07 15.40
N VAL A 26 5.70 -10.95 16.06
CA VAL A 26 4.64 -10.02 15.66
C VAL A 26 5.15 -8.57 15.69
N ALA A 27 5.80 -8.16 16.78
CA ALA A 27 6.36 -6.81 16.91
C ALA A 27 7.41 -6.50 15.82
N LEU A 28 8.31 -7.45 15.54
CA LEU A 28 9.31 -7.31 14.48
C LEU A 28 8.68 -7.25 13.10
N ALA A 29 7.64 -8.05 12.83
CA ALA A 29 6.92 -8.00 11.56
C ALA A 29 6.20 -6.65 11.37
N PHE A 30 5.58 -6.11 12.44
CA PHE A 30 5.01 -4.77 12.41
C PHE A 30 6.07 -3.69 12.19
N ALA A 31 7.18 -3.74 12.93
CA ALA A 31 8.29 -2.81 12.75
C ALA A 31 8.84 -2.87 11.31
N ALA A 32 8.96 -4.07 10.74
CA ALA A 32 9.36 -4.26 9.36
C ALA A 32 8.39 -3.55 8.40
N ILE A 33 7.09 -3.83 8.44
CA ILE A 33 6.17 -3.20 7.47
C ILE A 33 6.04 -1.68 7.67
N TYR A 34 6.15 -1.16 8.90
CA TYR A 34 6.09 0.28 9.18
C TYR A 34 7.32 1.02 8.68
N LEU A 35 8.50 0.57 9.12
CA LEU A 35 9.74 1.26 8.84
C LEU A 35 10.15 1.04 7.38
N VAL A 36 10.03 -0.19 6.90
CA VAL A 36 10.45 -0.53 5.55
C VAL A 36 9.53 0.13 4.54
N TRP A 37 8.20 -0.06 4.58
CA TRP A 37 7.33 0.60 3.62
C TRP A 37 7.31 2.13 3.77
N GLY A 38 7.41 2.67 4.98
CA GLY A 38 7.62 4.11 5.16
C GLY A 38 8.91 4.63 4.50
N SER A 39 10.01 3.87 4.58
CA SER A 39 11.27 4.22 3.91
C SER A 39 11.30 3.93 2.40
N THR A 40 10.32 3.19 1.86
CA THR A 40 10.33 2.85 0.42
C THR A 40 10.24 4.07 -0.48
N TYR A 41 9.52 5.11 -0.09
CA TYR A 41 9.45 6.37 -0.85
C TYR A 41 10.85 6.98 -0.99
N LEU A 42 11.61 7.10 0.10
CA LEU A 42 12.98 7.60 0.01
C LEU A 42 13.88 6.72 -0.86
N ALA A 43 13.73 5.40 -0.75
CA ALA A 43 14.51 4.47 -1.56
C ALA A 43 14.12 4.52 -3.06
N ILE A 44 12.85 4.75 -3.39
CA ILE A 44 12.38 5.00 -4.77
C ILE A 44 13.03 6.29 -5.27
N ARG A 45 12.91 7.39 -4.54
CA ARG A 45 13.51 8.68 -4.86
C ARG A 45 14.99 8.57 -5.24
N TYR A 46 15.75 7.75 -4.52
CA TYR A 46 17.17 7.48 -4.79
C TYR A 46 17.42 6.53 -5.96
N ALA A 47 16.62 5.47 -6.09
CA ALA A 47 16.71 4.52 -7.20
C ALA A 47 16.46 5.21 -8.54
N VAL A 48 15.47 6.10 -8.60
CA VAL A 48 15.07 6.78 -9.84
C VAL A 48 15.93 7.99 -10.22
N GLU A 49 17.02 8.27 -9.47
CA GLU A 49 17.97 9.33 -9.83
C GLU A 49 18.75 9.00 -11.10
N THR A 50 19.14 7.73 -11.28
CA THR A 50 19.92 7.29 -12.45
C THR A 50 19.39 6.03 -13.12
N ILE A 51 18.40 5.36 -12.54
CA ILE A 51 17.68 4.25 -13.16
C ILE A 51 16.29 4.77 -13.59
N PRO A 52 15.84 4.52 -14.83
CA PRO A 52 14.50 4.89 -15.24
C PRO A 52 13.41 4.29 -14.31
N PRO A 53 12.31 5.01 -14.08
CA PRO A 53 11.38 4.71 -12.99
C PRO A 53 10.57 3.43 -13.22
N LEU A 54 10.10 3.18 -14.45
CA LEU A 54 9.36 1.97 -14.76
C LEU A 54 10.29 0.76 -14.83
N VAL A 55 11.54 0.95 -15.27
CA VAL A 55 12.59 -0.09 -15.16
C VAL A 55 12.86 -0.44 -13.69
N THR A 56 13.03 0.57 -12.83
CA THR A 56 13.25 0.39 -11.38
C THR A 56 12.10 -0.42 -10.77
N ALA A 57 10.86 0.01 -11.00
CA ALA A 57 9.68 -0.69 -10.54
C ALA A 57 9.60 -2.12 -11.13
N GLY A 58 9.80 -2.26 -12.43
CA GLY A 58 9.72 -3.54 -13.15
C GLY A 58 10.73 -4.56 -12.63
N ILE A 59 11.99 -4.17 -12.42
CA ILE A 59 13.03 -5.05 -11.86
C ILE A 59 12.69 -5.42 -10.40
N ARG A 60 12.36 -4.42 -9.57
CA ARG A 60 11.99 -4.62 -8.16
C ARG A 60 10.88 -5.66 -8.02
N HIS A 61 9.81 -5.50 -8.79
CA HIS A 61 8.66 -6.37 -8.69
C HIS A 61 8.91 -7.72 -9.39
N THR A 62 9.64 -7.78 -10.50
CA THR A 62 10.01 -9.05 -11.12
C THR A 62 10.78 -9.94 -10.14
N MET A 63 11.81 -9.40 -9.48
CA MET A 63 12.65 -10.17 -8.56
C MET A 63 11.86 -10.64 -7.33
N ALA A 64 11.10 -9.76 -6.71
CA ALA A 64 10.30 -10.12 -5.53
C ALA A 64 9.16 -11.08 -5.88
N GLY A 65 8.46 -10.84 -6.99
CA GLY A 65 7.34 -11.65 -7.43
C GLY A 65 7.79 -13.06 -7.82
N ALA A 66 8.88 -13.16 -8.57
CA ALA A 66 9.48 -14.45 -8.90
C ALA A 66 9.93 -15.21 -7.65
N PHE A 67 10.59 -14.54 -6.70
CA PHE A 67 11.03 -15.15 -5.44
C PHE A 67 9.84 -15.68 -4.61
N LEU A 68 8.82 -14.84 -4.38
CA LEU A 68 7.66 -15.22 -3.58
C LEU A 68 6.82 -16.31 -4.26
N LEU A 69 6.68 -16.25 -5.59
CA LEU A 69 5.97 -17.27 -6.35
C LEU A 69 6.73 -18.60 -6.35
N ALA A 70 8.06 -18.57 -6.55
CA ALA A 70 8.91 -19.76 -6.47
C ALA A 70 8.84 -20.38 -5.07
N TRP A 71 8.82 -19.56 -4.02
CA TRP A 71 8.65 -20.04 -2.65
C TRP A 71 7.28 -20.70 -2.42
N ALA A 72 6.20 -20.08 -2.90
CA ALA A 72 4.88 -20.70 -2.85
C ALA A 72 4.86 -22.06 -3.59
N CYS A 73 5.45 -22.12 -4.78
CA CYS A 73 5.57 -23.35 -5.56
C CYS A 73 6.39 -24.43 -4.84
N ALA A 74 7.50 -24.06 -4.21
CA ALA A 74 8.32 -24.97 -3.41
C ALA A 74 7.57 -25.53 -2.19
N ARG A 75 6.54 -24.81 -1.70
CA ARG A 75 5.62 -25.28 -0.64
C ARG A 75 4.44 -26.10 -1.16
N GLY A 76 4.42 -26.44 -2.45
CA GLY A 76 3.42 -27.29 -3.08
C GLY A 76 2.25 -26.56 -3.73
N TYR A 77 2.24 -25.23 -3.73
CA TYR A 77 1.24 -24.47 -4.50
C TYR A 77 1.50 -24.61 -6.00
N ARG A 78 0.45 -24.70 -6.81
CA ARG A 78 0.55 -24.77 -8.27
C ARG A 78 -0.33 -23.67 -8.89
N PRO A 79 0.26 -22.65 -9.55
CA PRO A 79 -0.50 -21.59 -10.17
C PRO A 79 -1.47 -22.14 -11.22
N ARG A 80 -2.74 -21.76 -11.12
CA ARG A 80 -3.79 -22.15 -12.07
C ARG A 80 -4.03 -21.02 -13.06
N ARG A 81 -4.62 -21.34 -14.22
CA ARG A 81 -4.93 -20.32 -15.24
C ARG A 81 -5.80 -19.16 -14.70
N GLU A 82 -6.74 -19.47 -13.81
CA GLU A 82 -7.59 -18.46 -13.18
C GLU A 82 -6.83 -17.47 -12.28
N ASP A 83 -5.76 -17.93 -11.64
CA ASP A 83 -4.94 -17.10 -10.75
C ASP A 83 -4.27 -15.95 -11.54
N TRP A 84 -3.87 -16.21 -12.79
CA TRP A 84 -3.29 -15.20 -13.69
C TRP A 84 -4.31 -14.20 -14.21
N GLY A 85 -5.58 -14.58 -14.39
CA GLY A 85 -6.64 -13.66 -14.80
C GLY A 85 -6.87 -12.58 -13.75
N ALA A 86 -7.01 -12.97 -12.48
CA ALA A 86 -7.06 -12.03 -11.36
C ALA A 86 -5.73 -11.28 -11.19
N GLY A 87 -4.61 -11.98 -11.40
CA GLY A 87 -3.26 -11.41 -11.39
C GLY A 87 -3.06 -10.26 -12.36
N ILE A 88 -3.58 -10.34 -13.58
CA ILE A 88 -3.47 -9.28 -14.58
C ILE A 88 -4.27 -8.05 -14.13
N ILE A 89 -5.50 -8.23 -13.66
CA ILE A 89 -6.35 -7.10 -13.22
C ILE A 89 -5.70 -6.40 -12.02
N LEU A 90 -5.33 -7.16 -10.99
CA LEU A 90 -4.71 -6.59 -9.78
C LEU A 90 -3.30 -6.09 -10.03
N GLY A 91 -2.54 -6.74 -10.91
CA GLY A 91 -1.21 -6.32 -11.34
C GLY A 91 -1.24 -4.98 -12.06
N ALA A 92 -2.26 -4.77 -12.91
CA ALA A 92 -2.49 -3.51 -13.58
C ALA A 92 -2.79 -2.38 -12.57
N LEU A 93 -3.70 -2.63 -11.64
CA LEU A 93 -4.17 -1.64 -10.67
C LEU A 93 -3.12 -1.30 -9.60
N PHE A 94 -2.55 -2.31 -8.93
CA PHE A 94 -1.62 -2.10 -7.82
C PHE A 94 -0.22 -1.71 -8.28
N PHE A 95 0.31 -2.37 -9.31
CA PHE A 95 1.74 -2.26 -9.62
C PHE A 95 2.00 -1.45 -10.88
N MET A 96 1.29 -1.71 -11.97
CA MET A 96 1.48 -0.96 -13.22
C MET A 96 1.05 0.50 -13.07
N ILE A 97 -0.20 0.74 -12.66
CA ILE A 97 -0.71 2.10 -12.46
C ILE A 97 -0.29 2.60 -11.07
N GLY A 98 -0.64 1.87 -10.00
CA GLY A 98 -0.32 2.27 -8.62
C GLY A 98 1.16 2.59 -8.40
N HIS A 99 2.04 1.58 -8.48
CA HIS A 99 3.46 1.80 -8.27
C HIS A 99 4.17 2.48 -9.46
N GLY A 100 3.78 2.21 -10.71
CA GLY A 100 4.44 2.79 -11.88
C GLY A 100 4.31 4.32 -11.92
N THR A 101 3.11 4.85 -11.69
CA THR A 101 2.90 6.30 -11.62
C THR A 101 3.60 6.93 -10.42
N LEU A 102 3.69 6.24 -9.28
CA LEU A 102 4.45 6.67 -8.12
C LEU A 102 5.95 6.78 -8.43
N HIS A 103 6.57 5.73 -8.98
CA HIS A 103 8.01 5.77 -9.33
C HIS A 103 8.29 6.87 -10.35
N TRP A 104 7.40 7.03 -11.34
CA TRP A 104 7.51 8.10 -12.31
C TRP A 104 7.35 9.48 -11.66
N ALA A 105 6.44 9.63 -10.69
CA ALA A 105 6.22 10.88 -9.96
C ALA A 105 7.41 11.29 -9.10
N GLU A 106 8.08 10.35 -8.45
CA GLU A 106 9.19 10.64 -7.53
C GLU A 106 10.47 11.14 -8.20
N GLN A 107 10.51 11.17 -9.54
CA GLN A 107 11.55 11.92 -10.25
C GLN A 107 11.41 13.44 -10.07
N ARG A 108 10.20 13.91 -9.72
CA ARG A 108 9.88 15.35 -9.63
C ARG A 108 9.14 15.73 -8.34
N VAL A 109 8.64 14.75 -7.59
CA VAL A 109 7.94 14.95 -6.32
C VAL A 109 8.82 14.43 -5.19
N ALA A 110 8.90 15.19 -4.09
CA ALA A 110 9.61 14.78 -2.89
C ALA A 110 8.99 13.50 -2.30
N SER A 111 9.82 12.63 -1.72
CA SER A 111 9.40 11.33 -1.20
C SER A 111 8.39 11.46 -0.05
N GLY A 112 8.58 12.41 0.86
CA GLY A 112 7.61 12.69 1.93
C GLY A 112 6.26 13.17 1.40
N LEU A 113 6.28 14.00 0.35
CA LEU A 113 5.07 14.50 -0.31
C LEU A 113 4.31 13.38 -1.02
N ALA A 114 5.01 12.52 -1.76
CA ALA A 114 4.44 11.35 -2.40
C ALA A 114 3.78 10.41 -1.37
N ALA A 115 4.45 10.14 -0.25
CA ALA A 115 3.91 9.29 0.82
C ALA A 115 2.62 9.83 1.44
N LEU A 116 2.53 11.14 1.67
CA LEU A 116 1.33 11.78 2.19
C LEU A 116 0.16 11.73 1.20
N LEU A 117 0.43 11.85 -0.10
CA LEU A 117 -0.61 11.69 -1.13
C LEU A 117 -1.07 10.23 -1.25
N ILE A 118 -0.16 9.26 -1.15
CA ILE A 118 -0.51 7.84 -1.09
C ILE A 118 -1.35 7.53 0.15
N ALA A 119 -1.12 8.20 1.28
CA ALA A 119 -1.93 8.05 2.49
C ALA A 119 -3.43 8.38 2.30
N THR A 120 -3.81 9.01 1.18
CA THR A 120 -5.21 9.27 0.83
C THR A 120 -5.95 8.05 0.25
N GLU A 121 -5.27 6.93 -0.01
CA GLU A 121 -5.87 5.68 -0.49
C GLU A 121 -7.17 5.28 0.25
N PRO A 122 -7.28 5.34 1.60
CA PRO A 122 -8.51 5.01 2.30
C PRO A 122 -9.70 5.91 1.92
N MET A 123 -9.43 7.16 1.52
CA MET A 123 -10.47 8.07 1.04
C MET A 123 -11.02 7.59 -0.30
N PHE A 124 -10.14 7.21 -1.23
CA PHE A 124 -10.56 6.63 -2.52
C PHE A 124 -11.27 5.28 -2.34
N ILE A 125 -10.78 4.42 -1.43
CA ILE A 125 -11.44 3.14 -1.11
C ILE A 125 -12.87 3.39 -0.63
N LEU A 126 -13.07 4.30 0.32
CA LEU A 126 -14.39 4.64 0.83
C LEU A 126 -15.33 5.14 -0.27
N VAL A 127 -14.86 6.07 -1.12
CA VAL A 127 -15.66 6.64 -2.22
C VAL A 127 -16.02 5.56 -3.25
N LEU A 128 -15.07 4.73 -3.66
CA LEU A 128 -15.29 3.66 -4.64
C LEU A 128 -16.19 2.54 -4.08
N ALA A 129 -16.00 2.16 -2.82
CA ALA A 129 -16.85 1.18 -2.14
C ALA A 129 -18.30 1.69 -2.01
N TRP A 130 -18.48 2.96 -1.66
CA TRP A 130 -19.78 3.61 -1.64
C TRP A 130 -20.43 3.69 -3.02
N ALA A 131 -19.70 4.17 -4.04
CA ALA A 131 -20.20 4.24 -5.41
C ALA A 131 -20.56 2.86 -5.98
N SER A 132 -19.87 1.81 -5.53
CA SER A 132 -20.15 0.42 -5.88
C SER A 132 -21.29 -0.22 -5.07
N GLY A 133 -21.92 0.52 -4.14
CA GLY A 133 -22.97 0.02 -3.25
C GLY A 133 -22.49 -0.96 -2.16
N GLN A 134 -21.17 -1.10 -1.97
CA GLN A 134 -20.59 -2.04 -0.99
C GLN A 134 -20.65 -1.49 0.45
N GLN A 135 -20.72 -0.16 0.60
CA GLN A 135 -20.68 0.48 1.92
C GLN A 135 -21.48 1.79 1.94
N ARG A 136 -22.02 2.14 3.12
CA ARG A 136 -22.63 3.46 3.35
C ARG A 136 -21.60 4.41 3.98
N ILE A 137 -21.66 5.69 3.61
CA ILE A 137 -20.80 6.71 4.21
C ILE A 137 -21.48 7.26 5.46
N SER A 138 -20.83 7.07 6.61
CA SER A 138 -21.26 7.69 7.87
C SER A 138 -20.98 9.19 7.90
N ARG A 139 -21.67 9.96 8.76
CA ARG A 139 -21.38 11.39 8.96
C ARG A 139 -19.92 11.63 9.36
N VAL A 140 -19.37 10.77 10.21
CA VAL A 140 -17.96 10.86 10.66
C VAL A 140 -17.00 10.62 9.49
N SER A 141 -17.31 9.64 8.63
CA SER A 141 -16.52 9.35 7.43
C SER A 141 -16.60 10.48 6.40
N ALA A 142 -17.76 11.14 6.26
CA ALA A 142 -17.92 12.31 5.40
C ALA A 142 -17.10 13.52 5.89
N ILE A 143 -17.07 13.78 7.21
CA ILE A 143 -16.20 14.80 7.80
C ILE A 143 -14.74 14.44 7.56
N GLY A 144 -14.35 13.18 7.77
CA GLY A 144 -13.00 12.70 7.47
C GLY A 144 -12.62 12.95 6.02
N LEU A 145 -13.50 12.64 5.06
CA LEU A 145 -13.27 12.90 3.64
C LEU A 145 -13.05 14.39 3.35
N ALA A 146 -13.89 15.27 3.91
CA ALA A 146 -13.74 16.72 3.75
C ALA A 146 -12.42 17.24 4.31
N VAL A 147 -12.05 16.82 5.53
CA VAL A 147 -10.77 17.16 6.17
C VAL A 147 -9.60 16.67 5.33
N GLY A 148 -9.69 15.47 4.77
CA GLY A 148 -8.65 14.89 3.91
C GLY A 148 -8.46 15.67 2.63
N ILE A 149 -9.55 16.08 1.96
CA ILE A 149 -9.51 16.92 0.75
C ILE A 149 -8.83 18.27 1.06
N VAL A 150 -9.18 18.90 2.19
CA VAL A 150 -8.53 20.13 2.64
C VAL A 150 -7.03 19.89 2.92
N GLY A 151 -6.69 18.78 3.57
CA GLY A 151 -5.30 18.38 3.81
C GLY A 151 -4.50 18.24 2.51
N VAL A 152 -5.06 17.58 1.50
CA VAL A 152 -4.44 17.47 0.16
C VAL A 152 -4.31 18.83 -0.54
N ALA A 153 -5.32 19.69 -0.43
CA ALA A 153 -5.25 21.04 -1.01
C ALA A 153 -4.18 21.91 -0.32
N ILE A 154 -4.06 21.83 1.01
CA ILE A 154 -2.97 22.48 1.77
C ILE A 154 -1.62 21.93 1.31
N LEU A 155 -1.51 20.61 1.14
CA LEU A 155 -0.26 19.97 0.76
C LEU A 155 0.20 20.37 -0.65
N THR A 156 -0.73 20.41 -1.60
CA THR A 156 -0.43 20.65 -3.01
C THR A 156 -0.42 22.14 -3.40
N GLY A 157 -1.07 23.02 -2.63
CA GLY A 157 -1.26 24.42 -3.02
C GLY A 157 0.00 25.27 -3.24
N SER A 158 1.17 24.89 -2.72
CA SER A 158 2.43 25.60 -2.97
C SER A 158 3.04 25.20 -4.30
N GLU A 159 2.80 23.96 -4.72
CA GLU A 159 3.25 23.42 -6.01
C GLU A 159 2.43 23.99 -7.17
N LEU A 160 1.17 24.37 -6.93
CA LEU A 160 0.31 25.07 -7.91
C LEU A 160 0.90 26.41 -8.38
N SER A 161 1.71 27.07 -7.54
CA SER A 161 2.38 28.32 -7.90
C SER A 161 3.80 28.14 -8.42
N ALA A 162 4.43 26.96 -8.22
CA ALA A 162 5.88 26.84 -8.29
C ALA A 162 6.44 26.16 -9.56
N LYS A 163 5.70 25.28 -10.25
CA LYS A 163 6.09 24.66 -11.56
C LYS A 163 5.02 23.69 -12.10
N HIS A 164 4.66 23.80 -13.39
CA HIS A 164 3.75 22.87 -14.08
C HIS A 164 4.17 21.39 -13.99
N ALA A 165 5.47 21.09 -14.04
CA ALA A 165 5.98 19.72 -13.95
C ALA A 165 5.68 19.05 -12.59
N SER A 166 5.61 19.83 -11.50
CA SER A 166 5.29 19.31 -10.17
C SER A 166 3.84 18.84 -10.09
N LEU A 167 2.89 19.60 -10.67
CA LEU A 167 1.47 19.26 -10.68
C LEU A 167 1.16 17.93 -11.36
N ILE A 168 1.81 17.66 -12.50
CA ILE A 168 1.64 16.37 -13.20
C ILE A 168 2.17 15.22 -12.34
N GLY A 169 3.25 15.43 -11.58
CA GLY A 169 3.74 14.48 -10.60
C GLY A 169 2.72 14.19 -9.50
N LEU A 170 2.14 15.22 -8.88
CA LEU A 170 1.13 15.06 -7.83
C LEU A 170 -0.13 14.33 -8.35
N ALA A 171 -0.59 14.70 -9.55
CA ALA A 171 -1.71 14.04 -10.21
C ALA A 171 -1.41 12.57 -10.50
N ALA A 172 -0.18 12.25 -10.92
CA ALA A 172 0.26 10.87 -11.13
C ALA A 172 0.24 10.06 -9.82
N VAL A 173 0.70 10.62 -8.70
CA VAL A 173 0.61 9.94 -7.38
C VAL A 173 -0.85 9.66 -7.02
N LEU A 174 -1.74 10.66 -7.15
CA LEU A 174 -3.16 10.49 -6.83
C LEU A 174 -3.85 9.47 -7.77
N LEU A 175 -3.47 9.43 -9.05
CA LEU A 175 -3.92 8.39 -9.98
C LEU A 175 -3.47 7.00 -9.51
N GLY A 176 -2.24 6.90 -9.03
CA GLY A 176 -1.72 5.67 -8.41
C GLY A 176 -2.54 5.25 -7.19
N SER A 177 -2.81 6.18 -6.25
CA SER A 177 -3.65 5.94 -5.07
C SER A 177 -5.06 5.49 -5.46
N LEU A 178 -5.66 6.11 -6.48
CA LEU A 178 -6.99 5.76 -6.97
C LEU A 178 -7.01 4.36 -7.60
N ALA A 179 -6.00 4.04 -8.42
CA ALA A 179 -5.88 2.72 -9.04
C ALA A 179 -5.68 1.63 -7.98
N TRP A 180 -4.86 1.90 -6.96
CA TRP A 180 -4.70 1.01 -5.82
C TRP A 180 -6.03 0.80 -5.10
N ALA A 181 -6.75 1.87 -4.78
CA ALA A 181 -8.05 1.80 -4.14
C ALA A 181 -9.06 0.98 -4.96
N ALA A 182 -9.09 1.16 -6.28
CA ALA A 182 -9.91 0.34 -7.17
C ALA A 182 -9.52 -1.14 -7.12
N GLY A 183 -8.22 -1.45 -7.07
CA GLY A 183 -7.70 -2.79 -6.87
C GLY A 183 -8.17 -3.41 -5.56
N VAL A 184 -8.16 -2.65 -4.47
CA VAL A 184 -8.67 -3.11 -3.17
C VAL A 184 -10.17 -3.42 -3.26
N VAL A 185 -10.97 -2.53 -3.84
CA VAL A 185 -12.45 -2.66 -3.91
C VAL A 185 -12.90 -3.78 -4.85
N ILE A 186 -12.14 -4.08 -5.91
CA ILE A 186 -12.46 -5.19 -6.84
C ILE A 186 -11.91 -6.53 -6.37
N SER A 187 -10.82 -6.55 -5.59
CA SER A 187 -10.12 -7.79 -5.22
C SER A 187 -11.01 -8.88 -4.59
N PRO A 188 -12.03 -8.59 -3.75
CA PRO A 188 -12.87 -9.63 -3.16
C PRO A 188 -13.78 -10.32 -4.18
N LYS A 189 -14.00 -9.70 -5.34
CA LYS A 189 -14.84 -10.23 -6.43
C LYS A 189 -14.06 -11.14 -7.38
N LEU A 190 -12.73 -11.19 -7.24
CA LEU A 190 -11.85 -11.97 -8.12
C LEU A 190 -11.53 -13.33 -7.50
N LYS A 191 -11.29 -14.32 -8.37
CA LYS A 191 -10.78 -15.63 -7.95
C LYS A 191 -9.28 -15.54 -7.70
N LEU A 192 -8.90 -15.33 -6.44
CA LEU A 192 -7.51 -15.22 -6.02
C LEU A 192 -6.88 -16.59 -5.71
N PRO A 193 -5.54 -16.73 -5.83
CA PRO A 193 -4.80 -17.89 -5.36
C PRO A 193 -5.23 -18.37 -3.98
N THR A 194 -5.20 -19.68 -3.70
CA THR A 194 -5.49 -20.18 -2.35
C THR A 194 -4.36 -19.92 -1.38
N ASP A 195 -3.10 -20.04 -1.84
CA ASP A 195 -1.92 -19.76 -1.04
C ASP A 195 -1.71 -18.26 -0.83
N ALA A 196 -1.40 -17.87 0.41
CA ALA A 196 -1.31 -16.48 0.79
C ALA A 196 -0.10 -15.74 0.17
N LEU A 197 1.04 -16.42 -0.03
CA LEU A 197 2.19 -15.84 -0.72
C LEU A 197 1.88 -15.69 -2.20
N ALA A 198 1.23 -16.69 -2.81
CA ALA A 198 0.81 -16.62 -4.21
C ALA A 198 -0.21 -15.49 -4.47
N ARG A 199 -1.14 -15.23 -3.54
CA ARG A 199 -2.08 -14.09 -3.63
C ARG A 199 -1.36 -12.75 -3.81
N THR A 200 -0.19 -12.60 -3.20
CA THR A 200 0.64 -11.41 -3.36
C THR A 200 1.54 -11.52 -4.59
N ALA A 201 2.17 -12.66 -4.81
CA ALA A 201 3.19 -12.84 -5.84
C ALA A 201 2.64 -12.76 -7.27
N VAL A 202 1.46 -13.34 -7.52
CA VAL A 202 0.89 -13.42 -8.87
C VAL A 202 0.58 -12.03 -9.45
N PRO A 203 -0.17 -11.13 -8.76
CA PRO A 203 -0.34 -9.75 -9.22
C PRO A 203 0.97 -8.99 -9.39
N LEU A 204 1.95 -9.28 -8.53
CA LEU A 204 3.25 -8.62 -8.52
C LEU A 204 4.09 -8.98 -9.75
N VAL A 205 4.09 -10.26 -10.16
CA VAL A 205 4.70 -10.72 -11.42
C VAL A 205 3.97 -10.14 -12.63
N CYS A 206 2.63 -10.21 -12.67
CA CYS A 206 1.85 -9.65 -13.78
C CYS A 206 2.11 -8.14 -13.95
N GLY A 207 2.07 -7.41 -12.84
CA GLY A 207 2.37 -5.98 -12.79
C GLY A 207 3.78 -5.65 -13.26
N ALA A 208 4.78 -6.44 -12.83
CA ALA A 208 6.16 -6.27 -13.25
C ALA A 208 6.34 -6.45 -14.76
N VAL A 209 5.70 -7.45 -15.35
CA VAL A 209 5.71 -7.66 -16.80
C VAL A 209 5.10 -6.46 -17.52
N MET A 210 3.96 -5.96 -17.06
CA MET A 210 3.32 -4.76 -17.64
C MET A 210 4.22 -3.53 -17.52
N LEU A 211 4.86 -3.31 -16.37
CA LEU A 211 5.80 -2.21 -16.14
C LEU A 211 6.99 -2.27 -17.11
N LEU A 212 7.59 -3.45 -17.30
CA LEU A 212 8.73 -3.64 -18.21
C LEU A 212 8.32 -3.49 -19.67
N ILE A 213 7.12 -3.97 -20.06
CA ILE A 213 6.58 -3.72 -21.41
C ILE A 213 6.40 -2.22 -21.63
N THR A 214 5.79 -1.51 -20.68
CA THR A 214 5.61 -0.06 -20.80
C THR A 214 6.94 0.68 -20.82
N ALA A 215 7.93 0.27 -20.01
CA ALA A 215 9.29 0.80 -20.08
C ALA A 215 9.92 0.63 -21.47
N GLY A 216 9.64 -0.48 -22.16
CA GLY A 216 10.04 -0.70 -23.55
C GLY A 216 9.34 0.25 -24.53
N ILE A 217 8.02 0.41 -24.38
CA ILE A 217 7.21 1.28 -25.24
C ILE A 217 7.58 2.76 -25.05
N THR A 218 7.83 3.21 -23.82
CA THR A 218 8.24 4.58 -23.49
C THR A 218 9.72 4.85 -23.77
N GLY A 219 10.49 3.82 -24.12
CA GLY A 219 11.90 3.94 -24.48
C GLY A 219 12.86 4.06 -23.29
N GLU A 220 12.43 3.75 -22.06
CA GLU A 220 13.28 3.82 -20.87
C GLU A 220 14.53 2.93 -20.97
N PHE A 221 14.45 1.77 -21.63
CA PHE A 221 15.64 0.95 -21.85
C PHE A 221 16.68 1.61 -22.76
N ARG A 222 16.28 2.56 -23.62
CA ARG A 222 17.20 3.28 -24.50
C ARG A 222 17.91 4.42 -23.77
N THR A 223 17.28 4.99 -22.75
CA THR A 223 17.85 6.04 -21.90
C THR A 223 18.64 5.48 -20.71
N LEU A 224 18.58 4.16 -20.49
CA LEU A 224 19.36 3.48 -19.46
C LEU A 224 20.84 3.37 -19.87
N HIS A 225 21.65 4.23 -19.26
CA HIS A 225 23.10 4.19 -19.41
C HIS A 225 23.73 3.38 -18.28
N TRP A 226 24.02 2.10 -18.53
CA TRP A 226 24.54 1.16 -17.52
C TRP A 226 25.77 1.65 -16.75
N VAL A 227 26.67 2.39 -17.41
CA VAL A 227 27.90 2.93 -16.80
C VAL A 227 27.64 4.15 -15.92
N ALA A 228 26.51 4.85 -16.14
CA ALA A 228 26.14 6.06 -15.39
C ALA A 228 25.24 5.77 -14.19
N ILE A 229 24.90 4.50 -13.92
CA ILE A 229 24.09 4.13 -12.77
C ILE A 229 24.90 4.39 -11.50
N SER A 230 24.39 5.29 -10.66
CA SER A 230 25.06 5.64 -9.40
C SER A 230 24.96 4.52 -8.38
N LEU A 231 25.95 4.42 -7.50
CA LEU A 231 25.91 3.49 -6.36
C LEU A 231 24.65 3.73 -5.50
N LYS A 232 24.26 4.98 -5.33
CA LYS A 232 23.07 5.37 -4.57
C LYS A 232 21.79 4.78 -5.16
N SER A 233 21.64 4.80 -6.50
CA SER A 233 20.49 4.18 -7.16
C SER A 233 20.52 2.65 -7.10
N ILE A 234 21.70 2.03 -7.19
CA ILE A 234 21.86 0.57 -7.03
C ILE A 234 21.47 0.13 -5.62
N LEU A 235 21.96 0.84 -4.60
CA LEU A 235 21.61 0.55 -3.20
C LEU A 235 20.12 0.79 -2.94
N GLY A 236 19.55 1.85 -3.50
CA GLY A 236 18.11 2.11 -3.45
C GLY A 236 17.29 0.96 -4.05
N LEU A 237 17.62 0.52 -5.27
CA LEU A 237 16.95 -0.60 -5.93
C LEU A 237 17.14 -1.92 -5.16
N GLY A 238 18.36 -2.20 -4.70
CA GLY A 238 18.65 -3.38 -3.88
C GLY A 238 17.84 -3.40 -2.58
N TYR A 239 17.75 -2.27 -1.89
CA TYR A 239 16.91 -2.09 -0.71
C TYR A 239 15.43 -2.34 -1.01
N LEU A 240 14.94 -1.79 -2.12
CA LEU A 240 13.55 -1.96 -2.57
C LEU A 240 13.22 -3.42 -2.92
N ILE A 241 14.15 -4.16 -3.53
CA ILE A 241 13.96 -5.58 -3.84
C ILE A 241 13.89 -6.41 -2.55
N VAL A 242 14.91 -6.28 -1.69
CA VAL A 242 15.09 -7.14 -0.53
C VAL A 242 14.12 -6.75 0.58
N PHE A 243 14.24 -5.53 1.09
CA PHE A 243 13.45 -5.07 2.22
C PHE A 243 12.07 -4.62 1.75
N GLY A 244 12.04 -3.68 0.81
CA GLY A 244 10.81 -3.03 0.34
C GLY A 244 9.79 -3.96 -0.30
N SER A 245 10.21 -5.12 -0.77
CA SER A 245 9.35 -6.11 -1.41
C SER A 245 9.41 -7.47 -0.71
N ILE A 246 10.52 -8.20 -0.76
CA ILE A 246 10.55 -9.59 -0.27
C ILE A 246 10.23 -9.67 1.23
N VAL A 247 10.98 -8.95 2.07
CA VAL A 247 10.77 -8.96 3.53
C VAL A 247 9.42 -8.37 3.89
N ALA A 248 9.09 -7.19 3.38
CA ALA A 248 7.87 -6.50 3.76
C ALA A 248 6.60 -7.24 3.31
N PHE A 249 6.52 -7.75 2.08
CA PHE A 249 5.36 -8.55 1.65
C PHE A 249 5.26 -9.88 2.39
N THR A 250 6.40 -10.54 2.69
CA THR A 250 6.39 -11.76 3.51
C THR A 250 5.85 -11.48 4.92
N ALA A 251 6.35 -10.43 5.57
CA ALA A 251 5.90 -10.02 6.90
C ALA A 251 4.42 -9.61 6.91
N TYR A 252 3.98 -8.86 5.91
CA TYR A 252 2.59 -8.46 5.73
C TYR A 252 1.66 -9.66 5.58
N THR A 253 1.98 -10.58 4.66
CA THR A 253 1.19 -11.79 4.44
C THR A 253 1.17 -12.68 5.67
N TRP A 254 2.30 -12.80 6.38
CA TRP A 254 2.38 -13.54 7.63
C TRP A 254 1.54 -12.92 8.75
N LEU A 255 1.51 -11.58 8.86
CA LEU A 255 0.70 -10.83 9.80
C LEU A 255 -0.80 -10.98 9.51
N LEU A 256 -1.22 -10.91 8.24
CA LEU A 256 -2.63 -11.10 7.86
C LEU A 256 -3.18 -12.48 8.23
N GLN A 257 -2.31 -13.49 8.38
CA GLN A 257 -2.71 -14.82 8.84
C GLN A 257 -2.84 -14.94 10.37
N ARG A 258 -2.35 -13.95 11.13
CA ARG A 258 -2.21 -14.04 12.61
C ARG A 258 -2.82 -12.88 13.37
N CYS A 259 -3.02 -11.75 12.70
CA CYS A 259 -3.52 -10.53 13.28
C CYS A 259 -4.77 -10.09 12.54
N PRO A 260 -5.71 -9.42 13.21
CA PRO A 260 -6.85 -8.81 12.56
C PRO A 260 -6.40 -7.88 11.41
N PRO A 261 -7.02 -7.94 10.22
CA PRO A 261 -6.65 -7.07 9.09
C PRO A 261 -6.70 -5.58 9.45
N THR A 262 -7.61 -5.20 10.36
CA THR A 262 -7.72 -3.83 10.88
C THR A 262 -6.50 -3.39 11.69
N LEU A 263 -5.84 -4.31 12.40
CA LEU A 263 -4.58 -4.05 13.09
C LEU A 263 -3.44 -4.00 12.08
N VAL A 264 -3.37 -4.93 11.14
CA VAL A 264 -2.32 -4.91 10.10
C VAL A 264 -2.37 -3.61 9.29
N ALA A 265 -3.56 -3.13 8.94
CA ALA A 265 -3.76 -1.87 8.21
C ALA A 265 -3.24 -0.62 8.95
N THR A 266 -2.85 -0.71 10.21
CA THR A 266 -2.31 0.45 10.95
C THR A 266 -0.94 0.93 10.43
N HIS A 267 -0.23 0.11 9.64
CA HIS A 267 0.99 0.56 8.96
C HIS A 267 0.75 1.76 8.04
N THR A 268 -0.44 1.89 7.45
CA THR A 268 -0.74 2.99 6.52
C THR A 268 -0.73 4.36 7.20
N TYR A 269 -0.85 4.43 8.53
CA TYR A 269 -0.70 5.68 9.29
C TYR A 269 0.76 5.98 9.63
N GLY A 270 1.55 4.94 9.89
CA GLY A 270 2.96 5.08 10.25
C GLY A 270 3.85 5.41 9.07
N ASN A 271 3.57 4.81 7.91
CA ASN A 271 4.41 4.94 6.72
C ASN A 271 4.65 6.39 6.29
N PRO A 272 3.63 7.28 6.20
CA PRO A 272 3.85 8.66 5.77
C PRO A 272 4.70 9.45 6.78
N VAL A 273 4.57 9.17 8.08
CA VAL A 273 5.38 9.81 9.12
C VAL A 273 6.84 9.41 8.96
N VAL A 274 7.10 8.11 8.78
CA VAL A 274 8.46 7.59 8.52
C VAL A 274 9.04 8.19 7.23
N ALA A 275 8.24 8.25 6.16
CA ALA A 275 8.68 8.80 4.88
C ALA A 275 9.07 10.28 4.99
N VAL A 276 8.25 11.10 5.65
CA VAL A 276 8.53 12.54 5.85
C VAL A 276 9.78 12.74 6.71
N LEU A 277 9.93 11.98 7.80
CA LEU A 277 11.11 12.07 8.67
C LEU A 277 12.39 11.65 7.96
N LEU A 278 12.36 10.56 7.19
CA LEU A 278 13.51 10.08 6.43
C LEU A 278 13.85 11.00 5.26
N GLY A 279 12.85 11.53 4.55
CA GLY A 279 13.03 12.52 3.50
C GLY A 279 13.71 13.79 4.02
N TRP A 280 13.25 14.29 5.17
CA TRP A 280 13.89 15.41 5.85
C TRP A 280 15.33 15.11 6.29
N LEU A 281 15.55 13.96 6.94
CA LEU A 281 16.84 13.62 7.54
C LEU A 281 17.92 13.26 6.50
N LEU A 282 17.56 12.54 5.44
CA LEU A 282 18.53 11.92 4.53
C LEU A 282 18.50 12.52 3.11
N ALA A 283 17.36 13.04 2.66
CA ALA A 283 17.24 13.69 1.35
C ALA A 283 17.18 15.22 1.42
N SER A 284 17.35 15.80 2.61
CA SER A 284 17.27 17.25 2.85
C SER A 284 15.95 17.86 2.35
N GLU A 285 14.86 17.09 2.39
CA GLU A 285 13.54 17.57 1.99
C GLU A 285 13.00 18.56 3.04
N PRO A 286 12.46 19.72 2.63
CA PRO A 286 12.06 20.75 3.57
C PRO A 286 10.81 20.35 4.37
N LEU A 287 10.97 20.22 5.68
CA LEU A 287 9.85 20.03 6.61
C LEU A 287 9.21 21.37 6.95
N THR A 288 8.35 21.85 6.05
CA THR A 288 7.65 23.13 6.25
C THR A 288 6.45 22.99 7.18
N PHE A 289 6.02 24.12 7.77
CA PHE A 289 4.78 24.17 8.55
C PHE A 289 3.56 23.68 7.75
N ARG A 290 3.54 23.95 6.43
CA ARG A 290 2.49 23.48 5.52
C ARG A 290 2.48 21.95 5.42
N VAL A 291 3.64 21.31 5.27
CA VAL A 291 3.75 19.84 5.25
C VAL A 291 3.30 19.25 6.58
N ALA A 292 3.68 19.84 7.71
CA ALA A 292 3.22 19.40 9.02
C ALA A 292 1.69 19.51 9.18
N LEU A 293 1.11 20.66 8.82
CA LEU A 293 -0.33 20.89 8.88
C LEU A 293 -1.11 19.93 7.97
N ALA A 294 -0.65 19.74 6.74
CA ALA A 294 -1.24 18.77 5.81
C ALA A 294 -1.14 17.33 6.32
N SER A 295 0.00 16.95 6.90
CA SER A 295 0.19 15.62 7.50
C SER A 295 -0.83 15.37 8.61
N VAL A 296 -1.01 16.33 9.52
CA VAL A 296 -2.01 16.23 10.60
C VAL A 296 -3.43 16.11 10.02
N ALA A 297 -3.78 16.94 9.02
CA ALA A 297 -5.09 16.89 8.39
C ALA A 297 -5.35 15.55 7.68
N ILE A 298 -4.42 15.07 6.86
CA ILE A 298 -4.56 13.81 6.12
C ILE A 298 -4.61 12.61 7.09
N LEU A 299 -3.69 12.52 8.06
CA LEU A 299 -3.70 11.42 9.01
C LEU A 299 -4.96 11.45 9.90
N GLY A 300 -5.39 12.65 10.32
CA GLY A 300 -6.65 12.84 11.05
C GLY A 300 -7.87 12.41 10.24
N ALA A 301 -7.90 12.73 8.95
CA ALA A 301 -8.96 12.30 8.03
C ALA A 301 -9.07 10.77 7.95
N ILE A 302 -7.95 10.05 7.84
CA ILE A 302 -7.96 8.58 7.80
C ILE A 302 -8.51 8.01 9.11
N VAL A 303 -8.10 8.58 10.27
CA VAL A 303 -8.61 8.17 11.58
C VAL A 303 -10.12 8.38 11.68
N LEU A 304 -10.64 9.52 11.21
CA LEU A 304 -12.07 9.81 11.19
C LEU A 304 -12.84 8.84 10.30
N ILE A 305 -12.36 8.60 9.07
CA ILE A 305 -12.95 7.64 8.14
C ILE A 305 -13.08 6.28 8.80
N ARG A 306 -12.00 5.78 9.36
CA ARG A 306 -11.92 4.46 10.00
C ARG A 306 -12.80 4.33 11.23
N ARG A 307 -12.93 5.38 12.04
CA ARG A 307 -13.88 5.43 13.16
C ARG A 307 -15.32 5.36 12.65
N GLY A 308 -15.63 6.09 11.59
CA GLY A 308 -16.96 6.09 10.98
C GLY A 308 -17.34 4.73 10.40
N GLU A 309 -16.42 4.05 9.70
CA GLU A 309 -16.62 2.70 9.15
C GLU A 309 -16.98 1.70 10.26
N ARG A 310 -16.22 1.68 11.36
CA ARG A 310 -16.48 0.80 12.51
C ARG A 310 -17.84 1.06 13.16
N CYS A 311 -18.27 2.32 13.24
CA CYS A 311 -19.59 2.63 13.77
C CYS A 311 -20.70 2.07 12.88
N THR A 312 -20.56 2.19 11.55
CA THR A 312 -21.56 1.65 10.61
C THR A 312 -21.60 0.12 10.64
N GLU A 313 -20.46 -0.56 10.73
CA GLU A 313 -20.39 -2.02 10.86
C GLU A 313 -21.09 -2.52 12.13
N LYS A 314 -20.87 -1.87 13.27
CA LYS A 314 -21.54 -2.23 14.54
C LYS A 314 -23.06 -2.10 14.46
N HIS A 315 -23.56 -0.98 13.95
CA HIS A 315 -25.01 -0.77 13.81
C HIS A 315 -25.65 -1.75 12.82
N ALA A 316 -24.94 -2.16 11.77
CA ALA A 316 -25.43 -3.17 10.83
C ALA A 316 -25.49 -4.57 11.46
N GLY A 317 -24.52 -4.92 12.31
CA GLY A 317 -24.50 -6.19 13.04
C GLY A 317 -25.59 -6.29 14.12
N GLU A 318 -25.99 -5.18 14.74
CA GLU A 318 -27.06 -5.14 15.74
C GLU A 318 -28.48 -5.28 15.14
N LEU A 319 -28.64 -5.07 13.83
CA LEU A 319 -29.94 -5.09 13.12
C LEU A 319 -30.28 -6.44 12.47
N LEU A 320 -29.36 -7.40 12.48
CA LEU A 320 -29.60 -8.78 12.04
C LEU A 320 -29.70 -9.66 13.30
N PRO A 321 -30.92 -10.05 13.74
CA PRO A 321 -31.05 -11.09 14.75
C PRO A 321 -30.48 -12.40 14.19
N GLU A 322 -29.74 -13.15 15.04
CA GLU A 322 -29.33 -14.53 14.74
C GLU A 322 -30.53 -15.44 14.40
#